data_AF-J3CJ06-F1
#
_entry.id   AF-J3CJ06-F1
#
_cell.length_a   1.000
_cell.length_b   1.000
_cell.length_c   1.000
_cell.angle_alpha   90.00
_cell.angle_beta   90.00
_cell.angle_gamma   90.00
#
_symmetry.space_group_name_H-M   'P 1'
#
loop_
_entity.id
_entity.type
_entity.pdbx_description
1 polymer ?
#
loop_
_entity_poly.entity_id
_entity_poly.type
_entity_poly.pdbx_seq_one_letter_code
_entity_poly.pdbx_strand_id
1 'polypeptide(L)'
;MSGGIPLHFGARVFNVKDFGAVGDGLAHPLSAFFLSIGAAQVVYPRATALTESIEWHAHQLAIDMATTAGGGIIYSPAGTYIMSASTATAPDSLKFPLRIDNATTAPGVNNAQVHWMGDGDIITQLQWTFDMGSLPGTAYAVMCGQQAGSPSNTTGSRYLGTNFATSAAWFRDLSLIGPAVNNTTIGATGCNVSGICWAAHRMLTNVRISGFYAGLDIVGDHTAFRHVQVDRCYYGWYINQNSPYLYGDLAVDGKCSIGSCRMACVGFAWGGSMGTWQISGRMFMGTSPFCFFKEATPASAQGTAAPAFLAGIEFDALFVEALGNAFIWDDNQRVNGNTNATVLDRCIFRNLTLPGWIDAFRLPNYDRCHILVGNMNGCRFENVTKLEATGCTRPLIDVQGSMYGESVLTGDIEAIIASCAAVGGQGIYSAVTVTSGGSNYAVGDLIVLAGGTLVGNANAAILRVATVTGTAVATVTIWGTGLYSTLPTTATQASTSGSGSGATFMIGGTAGSTPLLFRAADIACKRMAVEHTHGDGSLGCYKGHVWATYNGHAVTAQQAVCNLFMAFNRRRIRPSARSSDWREQVAHFPEAM
;
A
#
# COMPACT_ATOMS: atom_id res chain seq x y z
N MET A 1 35.02 -8.80 -9.32
CA MET A 1 36.08 -7.82 -9.02
C MET A 1 35.46 -6.74 -8.16
N SER A 2 35.62 -6.85 -6.83
CA SER A 2 35.02 -5.91 -5.88
C SER A 2 35.83 -4.61 -5.86
N GLY A 3 35.20 -3.52 -6.29
CA GLY A 3 35.71 -2.18 -6.04
C GLY A 3 35.57 -1.89 -4.54
N GLY A 4 36.57 -2.29 -3.75
CA GLY A 4 36.66 -1.93 -2.35
C GLY A 4 36.70 -0.42 -2.22
N ILE A 5 35.62 0.18 -1.71
CA ILE A 5 35.65 1.55 -1.23
C ILE A 5 36.67 1.57 -0.10
N PRO A 6 37.73 2.41 -0.17
CA PRO A 6 38.73 2.48 0.87
C PRO A 6 38.03 2.76 2.20
N LEU A 7 38.24 1.89 3.20
CA LEU A 7 37.92 2.22 4.59
C LEU A 7 38.55 3.58 4.86
N HIS A 8 37.75 4.58 5.22
CA HIS A 8 38.30 5.89 5.57
C HIS A 8 39.38 5.66 6.63
N PHE A 9 40.62 6.02 6.31
CA PHE A 9 41.74 5.99 7.25
C PHE A 9 41.32 6.74 8.52
N GLY A 10 41.03 6.00 9.60
CA GLY A 10 40.53 6.54 10.87
C GLY A 10 39.29 5.86 11.47
N ALA A 11 38.53 5.05 10.72
CA ALA A 11 37.40 4.32 11.28
C ALA A 11 37.87 3.16 12.19
N ARG A 12 37.40 3.13 13.44
CA ARG A 12 37.63 2.00 14.37
C ARG A 12 36.85 0.78 13.89
N VAL A 13 37.55 -0.31 13.60
CA VAL A 13 36.95 -1.58 13.17
C VAL A 13 37.01 -2.58 14.32
N PHE A 14 35.87 -3.20 14.63
CA PHE A 14 35.72 -4.22 15.64
C PHE A 14 35.35 -5.52 14.92
N ASN A 15 36.33 -6.41 14.72
CA ASN A 15 36.10 -7.69 14.08
C ASN A 15 35.46 -8.64 15.10
N VAL A 16 34.30 -9.21 14.76
CA VAL A 16 33.56 -10.12 15.66
C VAL A 16 34.36 -11.37 16.04
N LYS A 17 35.34 -11.77 15.23
CA LYS A 17 36.26 -12.88 15.55
C LYS A 17 37.16 -12.56 16.75
N ASP A 18 37.53 -11.29 16.95
CA ASP A 18 38.32 -10.84 18.11
C ASP A 18 37.52 -10.98 19.43
N PHE A 19 36.19 -11.14 19.32
CA PHE A 19 35.27 -11.33 20.44
C PHE A 19 34.80 -12.78 20.57
N GLY A 20 35.38 -13.72 19.81
CA GLY A 20 35.11 -15.16 19.93
C GLY A 20 34.06 -15.73 18.97
N ALA A 21 33.56 -14.96 17.99
CA ALA A 21 32.67 -15.49 16.96
C ALA A 21 33.39 -16.54 16.09
N VAL A 22 32.73 -17.64 15.73
CA VAL A 22 33.32 -18.77 14.98
C VAL A 22 32.90 -18.76 13.52
N GLY A 23 31.62 -18.55 13.22
CA GLY A 23 31.08 -18.33 11.87
C GLY A 23 31.21 -19.52 10.90
N ASP A 24 31.22 -20.75 11.41
CA ASP A 24 31.39 -21.99 10.63
C ASP A 24 30.05 -22.67 10.24
N GLY A 25 28.92 -22.03 10.54
CA GLY A 25 27.58 -22.57 10.30
C GLY A 25 27.09 -23.57 11.34
N LEU A 26 27.87 -23.85 12.40
CA LEU A 26 27.47 -24.71 13.50
C LEU A 26 27.00 -23.88 14.71
N ALA A 27 26.16 -24.48 15.55
CA ALA A 27 25.75 -23.88 16.80
C ALA A 27 26.86 -24.01 17.85
N HIS A 28 27.28 -22.88 18.41
CA HIS A 28 28.33 -22.80 19.43
C HIS A 28 27.76 -22.26 20.74
N PRO A 29 27.11 -23.10 21.56
CA PRO A 29 26.56 -22.65 22.84
C PRO A 29 27.69 -22.26 23.80
N LEU A 30 27.44 -21.29 24.68
CA LEU A 30 28.39 -20.88 25.73
C LEU A 30 28.84 -22.06 26.60
N SER A 31 28.02 -23.09 26.80
CA SER A 31 28.38 -24.31 27.53
C SER A 31 29.56 -25.08 26.93
N ALA A 32 29.89 -24.87 25.66
CA ALA A 32 31.07 -25.46 25.03
C ALA A 32 32.38 -24.76 25.44
N PHE A 33 32.31 -23.56 26.00
CA PHE A 33 33.45 -22.71 26.33
C PHE A 33 33.53 -22.34 27.82
N PHE A 34 32.39 -22.32 28.53
CA PHE A 34 32.28 -21.89 29.91
C PHE A 34 31.58 -22.94 30.77
N LEU A 35 32.11 -23.18 31.97
CA LEU A 35 31.55 -24.14 32.93
C LEU A 35 30.37 -23.58 33.74
N SER A 36 30.19 -22.26 33.77
CA SER A 36 29.13 -21.60 34.54
C SER A 36 28.72 -20.29 33.89
N ILE A 37 27.47 -19.86 34.14
CA ILE A 37 26.99 -18.56 33.65
C ILE A 37 27.83 -17.40 34.19
N GLY A 38 28.30 -17.49 35.44
CA GLY A 38 29.18 -16.48 36.03
C GLY A 38 30.51 -16.34 35.29
N ALA A 39 31.11 -17.47 34.86
CA ALA A 39 32.33 -17.43 34.05
C ALA A 39 32.07 -16.83 32.66
N ALA A 40 30.95 -17.17 32.02
CA ALA A 40 30.56 -16.57 30.76
C ALA A 40 30.31 -15.07 30.89
N GLN A 41 29.64 -14.62 31.97
CA GLN A 41 29.34 -13.21 32.25
C GLN A 41 30.56 -12.33 32.44
N VAL A 42 31.71 -12.88 32.84
CA VAL A 42 32.97 -12.14 32.91
C VAL A 42 33.43 -11.69 31.52
N VAL A 43 33.21 -12.51 30.49
CA VAL A 43 33.59 -12.21 29.10
C VAL A 43 32.44 -11.54 28.34
N TYR A 44 31.22 -12.04 28.55
CA TYR A 44 30.00 -11.61 27.89
C TYR A 44 28.98 -11.16 28.95
N PRO A 45 29.03 -9.89 29.39
CA PRO A 45 28.21 -9.40 30.52
C PRO A 45 26.70 -9.59 30.37
N ARG A 46 26.21 -9.79 29.14
CA ARG A 46 24.79 -10.00 28.82
C ARG A 46 24.37 -11.47 28.81
N ALA A 47 25.28 -12.41 29.08
CA ALA A 47 24.95 -13.83 29.15
C ALA A 47 23.92 -14.10 30.25
N THR A 48 22.82 -14.77 29.88
CA THR A 48 21.77 -15.17 30.83
C THR A 48 21.61 -16.68 30.93
N ALA A 49 22.07 -17.43 29.93
CA ALA A 49 22.08 -18.89 29.94
C ALA A 49 23.26 -19.46 29.16
N LEU A 50 23.79 -20.61 29.60
CA LEU A 50 24.88 -21.30 28.88
C LEU A 50 24.45 -21.92 27.54
N THR A 51 23.15 -21.97 27.29
CA THR A 51 22.55 -22.41 26.03
C THR A 51 22.55 -21.34 24.94
N GLU A 52 22.94 -20.10 25.26
CA GLU A 52 23.05 -19.01 24.31
C GLU A 52 24.25 -19.18 23.38
N SER A 53 24.14 -18.69 22.14
CA SER A 53 25.24 -18.79 21.18
C SER A 53 26.35 -17.79 21.48
N ILE A 54 27.61 -18.24 21.40
CA ILE A 54 28.79 -17.38 21.45
C ILE A 54 28.79 -16.37 20.29
N GLU A 55 28.20 -16.73 19.15
CA GLU A 55 28.14 -15.85 17.98
C GLU A 55 27.36 -14.57 18.29
N TRP A 56 26.20 -14.73 18.93
CA TRP A 56 25.36 -13.61 19.33
C TRP A 56 26.09 -12.72 20.35
N HIS A 57 26.72 -13.35 21.37
CA HIS A 57 27.43 -12.64 22.42
C HIS A 57 28.66 -11.89 21.91
N ALA A 58 29.42 -12.49 21.00
CA ALA A 58 30.56 -11.86 20.35
C ALA A 58 30.13 -10.64 19.51
N HIS A 59 29.02 -10.75 18.76
CA HIS A 59 28.48 -9.62 17.99
C HIS A 59 27.98 -8.50 18.90
N GLN A 60 27.21 -8.82 19.95
CA GLN A 60 26.72 -7.81 20.88
C GLN A 60 27.87 -7.14 21.64
N LEU A 61 28.91 -7.89 22.03
CA LEU A 61 30.10 -7.33 22.67
C LEU A 61 30.85 -6.39 21.71
N ALA A 62 31.01 -6.75 20.44
CA ALA A 62 31.60 -5.86 19.43
C ALA A 62 30.79 -4.55 19.29
N ILE A 63 29.46 -4.65 19.25
CA ILE A 63 28.55 -3.48 19.22
C ILE A 63 28.73 -2.61 20.47
N ASP A 64 28.75 -3.23 21.65
CA ASP A 64 28.92 -2.53 22.93
C ASP A 64 30.27 -1.80 22.97
N MET A 65 31.35 -2.46 22.51
CA MET A 65 32.69 -1.88 22.44
C MET A 65 32.77 -0.70 21.45
N ALA A 66 32.17 -0.83 20.27
CA ALA A 66 32.07 0.28 19.31
C ALA A 66 31.27 1.46 19.88
N THR A 67 30.20 1.16 20.61
CA THR A 67 29.36 2.17 21.27
C THR A 67 30.16 2.93 22.33
N THR A 68 30.85 2.24 23.23
CA THR A 68 31.72 2.85 24.25
C THR A 68 32.87 3.63 23.64
N ALA A 69 33.36 3.20 22.47
CA ALA A 69 34.37 3.91 21.70
C ALA A 69 33.85 5.18 20.98
N GLY A 70 32.56 5.52 21.11
CA GLY A 70 31.95 6.68 20.44
C GLY A 70 31.57 6.45 18.98
N GLY A 71 31.56 5.20 18.52
CA GLY A 71 31.26 4.80 17.15
C GLY A 71 32.32 3.87 16.57
N GLY A 72 31.96 3.21 15.47
CA GLY A 72 32.85 2.25 14.79
C GLY A 72 32.13 1.37 13.80
N ILE A 73 32.90 0.51 13.13
CA ILE A 73 32.39 -0.48 12.20
C ILE A 73 32.50 -1.84 12.86
N ILE A 74 31.37 -2.52 13.02
CA ILE A 74 31.36 -3.94 13.33
C ILE A 74 31.63 -4.69 12.04
N TYR A 75 32.70 -5.48 12.01
CA TYR A 75 33.07 -6.28 10.86
C TYR A 75 32.81 -7.76 11.12
N SER A 76 31.94 -8.35 10.30
CA SER A 76 31.60 -9.77 10.31
C SER A 76 32.16 -10.42 9.06
N PRO A 77 33.36 -11.05 9.12
CA PRO A 77 33.96 -11.73 7.97
C PRO A 77 33.05 -12.79 7.32
N ALA A 78 33.47 -13.32 6.19
CA ALA A 78 32.82 -14.44 5.53
C ALA A 78 32.57 -15.60 6.50
N GLY A 79 31.34 -16.13 6.45
CA GLY A 79 30.91 -17.20 7.33
C GLY A 79 29.41 -17.19 7.61
N THR A 80 28.94 -18.29 8.19
CA THR A 80 27.56 -18.42 8.65
C THR A 80 27.56 -18.43 10.17
N TYR A 81 26.94 -17.43 10.77
CA TYR A 81 26.91 -17.20 12.20
C TYR A 81 25.55 -17.59 12.76
N ILE A 82 25.50 -18.61 13.61
CA ILE A 82 24.25 -19.07 14.24
C ILE A 82 23.91 -18.18 15.45
N MET A 83 22.99 -17.25 15.27
CA MET A 83 22.67 -16.14 16.18
C MET A 83 21.64 -16.48 17.28
N SER A 84 21.28 -17.75 17.44
CA SER A 84 20.21 -18.20 18.34
C SER A 84 20.73 -18.88 19.61
N ALA A 85 20.03 -18.66 20.72
CA ALA A 85 20.10 -19.50 21.91
C ALA A 85 19.21 -20.74 21.78
N SER A 86 19.50 -21.79 22.55
CA SER A 86 18.63 -22.97 22.60
C SER A 86 17.31 -22.75 23.38
N THR A 87 17.07 -21.55 23.92
CA THR A 87 15.87 -21.20 24.69
C THR A 87 15.45 -19.74 24.46
N ALA A 88 14.14 -19.48 24.58
CA ALA A 88 13.46 -18.19 24.33
C ALA A 88 13.80 -17.04 25.31
N THR A 89 14.87 -17.16 26.09
CA THR A 89 15.21 -16.23 27.20
C THR A 89 16.45 -15.39 26.95
N ALA A 90 17.09 -15.51 25.78
CA ALA A 90 18.25 -14.69 25.43
C ALA A 90 17.88 -13.20 25.34
N PRO A 91 18.81 -12.25 25.53
CA PRO A 91 18.52 -10.85 25.31
C PRO A 91 18.03 -10.66 23.87
N ASP A 92 16.75 -10.32 23.70
CA ASP A 92 15.92 -10.70 22.53
C ASP A 92 16.34 -10.16 21.15
N SER A 93 17.40 -9.36 21.04
CA SER A 93 17.83 -8.68 19.81
C SER A 93 19.31 -8.27 19.89
N LEU A 94 20.02 -8.25 18.75
CA LEU A 94 21.25 -7.47 18.63
C LEU A 94 20.89 -5.98 18.68
N LYS A 95 21.41 -5.25 19.65
CA LYS A 95 21.00 -3.86 19.95
C LYS A 95 22.07 -2.89 19.49
N PHE A 96 21.79 -2.15 18.42
CA PHE A 96 22.61 -1.03 17.98
C PHE A 96 22.20 0.25 18.71
N PRO A 97 23.16 1.12 19.07
CA PRO A 97 22.85 2.33 19.83
C PRO A 97 21.96 3.30 19.04
N LEU A 98 21.28 4.15 19.80
CA LEU A 98 20.65 5.38 19.31
C LEU A 98 21.67 6.51 19.23
N ARG A 99 21.43 7.47 18.35
CA ARG A 99 21.92 8.82 18.51
C ARG A 99 20.79 9.72 19.04
N ILE A 100 21.07 10.50 20.08
CA ILE A 100 20.12 11.47 20.65
C ILE A 100 20.59 12.86 20.20
N ASP A 101 19.88 13.47 19.25
CA ASP A 101 20.26 14.78 18.70
C ASP A 101 20.02 15.96 19.65
N ASN A 102 19.32 15.76 20.77
CA ASN A 102 18.98 16.81 21.73
C ASN A 102 19.86 16.79 23.00
N ALA A 103 21.11 16.34 22.91
CA ALA A 103 22.05 16.48 24.00
C ALA A 103 22.76 17.83 23.89
N THR A 104 22.21 18.85 24.54
CA THR A 104 22.89 20.14 24.82
C THR A 104 24.14 19.97 25.71
N THR A 105 24.44 18.75 26.15
CA THR A 105 25.59 18.40 26.99
C THR A 105 26.43 17.31 26.35
N ALA A 106 27.42 17.71 25.53
CA ALA A 106 28.54 16.91 25.01
C ALA A 106 28.18 15.61 24.24
N PRO A 107 29.03 15.14 23.31
CA PRO A 107 28.84 13.82 22.69
C PRO A 107 29.06 12.73 23.75
N GLY A 108 28.01 12.35 24.46
CA GLY A 108 28.00 11.16 25.32
C GLY A 108 27.95 9.87 24.50
N VAL A 109 28.02 8.72 25.17
CA VAL A 109 27.83 7.36 24.61
C VAL A 109 26.56 7.21 23.74
N ASN A 110 25.61 8.12 23.88
CA ASN A 110 24.36 8.21 23.13
C ASN A 110 24.50 8.95 21.78
N ASN A 111 25.71 9.12 21.23
CA ASN A 111 25.93 9.67 19.89
C ASN A 111 26.83 8.76 19.02
N ALA A 112 26.98 7.49 19.41
CA ALA A 112 27.85 6.55 18.71
C ALA A 112 27.23 6.13 17.37
N GLN A 113 27.94 6.42 16.28
CA GLN A 113 27.61 5.89 14.95
C GLN A 113 28.22 4.50 14.82
N VAL A 114 27.39 3.47 15.05
CA VAL A 114 27.82 2.07 14.93
C VAL A 114 27.29 1.50 13.62
N HIS A 115 28.21 1.13 12.76
CA HIS A 115 27.96 0.58 11.43
C HIS A 115 28.17 -0.94 11.44
N TRP A 116 27.65 -1.61 10.43
CA TRP A 116 27.84 -3.05 10.26
C TRP A 116 28.24 -3.40 8.84
N MET A 117 29.30 -4.17 8.71
CA MET A 117 29.85 -4.59 7.44
C MET A 117 30.11 -6.09 7.43
N GLY A 118 29.64 -6.78 6.40
CA GLY A 118 30.14 -8.11 6.04
C GLY A 118 31.01 -8.10 4.79
N ASP A 119 31.31 -9.28 4.27
CA ASP A 119 32.09 -9.49 3.03
C ASP A 119 31.21 -9.66 1.78
N GLY A 120 29.89 -9.70 1.95
CA GLY A 120 28.91 -9.84 0.88
C GLY A 120 27.58 -10.40 1.40
N ASP A 121 26.47 -10.02 0.78
CA ASP A 121 25.11 -10.40 1.19
C ASP A 121 24.88 -11.92 1.23
N ILE A 122 25.49 -12.69 0.33
CA ILE A 122 25.45 -14.16 0.33
C ILE A 122 26.63 -14.81 1.08
N ILE A 123 27.64 -14.03 1.46
CA ILE A 123 28.92 -14.50 2.01
C ILE A 123 28.94 -14.41 3.54
N THR A 124 28.49 -13.29 4.10
CA THR A 124 28.33 -13.09 5.53
C THR A 124 26.86 -13.31 5.88
N GLN A 125 26.56 -14.42 6.55
CA GLN A 125 25.20 -14.84 6.85
C GLN A 125 24.97 -14.91 8.36
N LEU A 126 23.89 -14.29 8.82
CA LEU A 126 23.50 -14.29 10.22
C LEU A 126 22.17 -14.99 10.38
N GLN A 127 22.18 -16.14 11.02
CA GLN A 127 21.05 -17.06 11.02
C GLN A 127 20.46 -17.26 12.41
N TRP A 128 19.20 -16.86 12.57
CA TRP A 128 18.39 -17.18 13.74
C TRP A 128 17.64 -18.48 13.48
N THR A 129 17.96 -19.54 14.24
CA THR A 129 17.27 -20.84 14.10
C THR A 129 16.11 -21.01 15.06
N PHE A 130 15.84 -20.01 15.91
CA PHE A 130 14.80 -20.05 16.93
C PHE A 130 13.92 -18.80 16.88
N ASP A 131 12.62 -18.98 17.06
CA ASP A 131 11.65 -17.89 17.10
C ASP A 131 11.58 -17.25 18.50
N MET A 132 12.10 -16.03 18.61
CA MET A 132 12.15 -15.28 19.87
C MET A 132 10.82 -14.59 20.20
N GLY A 133 9.86 -14.56 19.28
CA GLY A 133 8.60 -13.85 19.47
C GLY A 133 7.53 -14.72 20.13
N SER A 134 6.90 -14.22 21.19
CA SER A 134 5.69 -14.84 21.77
C SER A 134 4.44 -14.54 20.94
N LEU A 135 4.43 -13.43 20.18
CA LEU A 135 3.37 -13.02 19.27
C LEU A 135 3.96 -12.36 18.02
N PRO A 136 3.22 -12.31 16.90
CA PRO A 136 3.72 -11.74 15.66
C PRO A 136 4.24 -10.31 15.80
N GLY A 137 5.50 -10.08 15.42
CA GLY A 137 6.16 -8.76 15.49
C GLY A 137 6.56 -8.33 16.90
N THR A 138 6.48 -9.19 17.92
CA THR A 138 6.84 -8.83 19.30
C THR A 138 8.30 -9.08 19.66
N ALA A 139 9.15 -9.45 18.71
CA ALA A 139 10.58 -9.59 18.89
C ALA A 139 11.32 -9.18 17.62
N TYR A 140 12.60 -8.88 17.73
CA TYR A 140 13.44 -8.46 16.60
C TYR A 140 14.78 -9.18 16.62
N ALA A 141 15.25 -9.69 15.49
CA ALA A 141 16.62 -10.21 15.40
C ALA A 141 17.65 -9.08 15.64
N VAL A 142 17.38 -7.91 15.05
CA VAL A 142 18.22 -6.72 15.19
C VAL A 142 17.34 -5.51 15.52
N MET A 143 17.72 -4.80 16.57
CA MET A 143 17.07 -3.56 16.98
C MET A 143 17.99 -2.36 16.70
N CYS A 144 17.52 -1.51 15.79
CA CYS A 144 18.12 -0.24 15.46
C CYS A 144 17.21 0.86 16.02
N GLY A 145 17.31 1.21 17.31
CA GLY A 145 16.27 2.06 17.92
C GLY A 145 16.26 2.10 19.45
N GLN A 146 15.28 2.78 20.04
CA GLN A 146 15.16 2.93 21.49
C GLN A 146 14.96 1.58 22.18
N GLN A 147 15.88 1.26 23.09
CA GLN A 147 15.92 0.04 23.91
C GLN A 147 14.63 -0.21 24.74
N ALA A 148 13.81 0.83 24.96
CA ALA A 148 12.61 0.79 25.80
C ALA A 148 11.27 0.78 25.01
N GLY A 149 11.31 0.71 23.68
CA GLY A 149 10.11 0.43 22.89
C GLY A 149 9.64 -0.99 23.18
N SER A 150 8.60 -1.14 24.01
CA SER A 150 8.01 -2.45 24.23
C SER A 150 7.47 -2.96 22.89
N PRO A 151 7.81 -4.18 22.48
CA PRO A 151 7.19 -4.81 21.31
C PRO A 151 5.68 -5.04 21.48
N SER A 152 5.16 -4.89 22.70
CA SER A 152 3.73 -5.03 23.00
C SER A 152 2.92 -3.91 22.33
N ASN A 153 2.08 -4.31 21.38
CA ASN A 153 1.10 -3.54 20.62
C ASN A 153 -0.02 -2.86 21.49
N THR A 154 0.24 -2.56 22.76
CA THR A 154 -0.82 -2.17 23.70
C THR A 154 -1.05 -0.67 23.81
N THR A 155 -0.15 0.17 23.31
CA THR A 155 -0.26 1.64 23.45
C THR A 155 -0.08 2.43 22.15
N GLY A 156 -0.19 1.79 20.98
CA GLY A 156 -0.37 2.50 19.70
C GLY A 156 0.89 3.09 19.04
N SER A 157 2.08 2.94 19.65
CA SER A 157 3.37 3.20 19.01
C SER A 157 4.42 2.28 19.66
N ARG A 158 5.12 1.46 18.86
CA ARG A 158 6.22 0.59 19.36
C ARG A 158 7.47 1.39 19.78
N TYR A 159 7.45 2.71 19.56
CA TYR A 159 8.48 3.66 19.97
C TYR A 159 7.88 4.66 20.96
N LEU A 160 8.50 4.82 22.12
CA LEU A 160 8.09 5.83 23.10
C LEU A 160 8.27 7.22 22.48
N GLY A 161 7.17 7.97 22.42
CA GLY A 161 7.08 9.26 21.74
C GLY A 161 7.71 10.40 22.51
N THR A 162 9.00 10.35 22.84
CA THR A 162 9.64 11.50 23.50
C THR A 162 11.00 11.91 22.96
N ASN A 163 11.61 11.19 22.00
CA ASN A 163 12.96 11.53 21.56
C ASN A 163 13.13 11.51 20.03
N PHE A 164 13.69 12.60 19.50
CA PHE A 164 14.27 12.76 18.16
C PHE A 164 15.53 11.89 18.00
N ALA A 165 15.37 10.58 18.19
CA ALA A 165 16.49 9.65 18.17
C ALA A 165 16.83 9.29 16.73
N THR A 166 17.78 10.01 16.14
CA THR A 166 18.33 9.74 14.81
C THR A 166 19.56 8.83 14.96
N SER A 167 20.04 8.23 13.88
CA SER A 167 21.36 7.59 13.90
C SER A 167 21.85 7.42 12.49
N ALA A 168 22.98 8.03 12.14
CA ALA A 168 23.62 7.93 10.83
C ALA A 168 24.33 6.56 10.62
N ALA A 169 23.75 5.49 11.16
CA ALA A 169 24.31 4.14 11.06
C ALA A 169 24.00 3.54 9.67
N TRP A 170 24.88 2.67 9.19
CA TRP A 170 24.67 1.94 7.95
C TRP A 170 25.03 0.49 8.13
N PHE A 171 24.25 -0.41 7.51
CA PHE A 171 24.59 -1.82 7.39
C PHE A 171 24.82 -2.17 5.92
N ARG A 172 25.82 -3.00 5.64
CA ARG A 172 26.11 -3.45 4.29
C ARG A 172 26.72 -4.83 4.19
N ASP A 173 26.58 -5.41 3.00
CA ASP A 173 27.31 -6.59 2.54
C ASP A 173 27.12 -7.81 3.47
N LEU A 174 25.88 -8.06 3.89
CA LEU A 174 25.53 -9.16 4.79
C LEU A 174 24.08 -9.62 4.59
N SER A 175 23.74 -10.80 5.11
CA SER A 175 22.35 -11.26 5.17
C SER A 175 21.89 -11.67 6.56
N LEU A 176 20.59 -11.46 6.79
CA LEU A 176 19.88 -11.97 7.95
C LEU A 176 18.92 -13.06 7.49
N ILE A 177 18.99 -14.21 8.15
CA ILE A 177 18.18 -15.38 7.86
C ILE A 177 17.40 -15.74 9.13
N GLY A 178 16.08 -15.67 9.04
CA GLY A 178 15.16 -15.91 10.14
C GLY A 178 14.69 -17.36 10.23
N PRO A 179 14.02 -17.70 11.34
CA PRO A 179 13.62 -19.09 11.63
C PRO A 179 12.65 -19.70 10.61
N ALA A 180 11.90 -18.85 9.91
CA ALA A 180 10.88 -19.27 8.95
C ALA A 180 11.38 -19.24 7.50
N VAL A 181 12.70 -19.22 7.24
CA VAL A 181 13.25 -19.16 5.87
C VAL A 181 12.77 -20.31 4.97
N ASN A 182 12.54 -21.49 5.55
CA ASN A 182 12.05 -22.67 4.85
C ASN A 182 10.51 -22.76 4.82
N ASN A 183 9.80 -21.82 5.45
CA ASN A 183 8.35 -21.80 5.42
C ASN A 183 7.87 -21.12 4.14
N THR A 184 7.19 -21.90 3.29
CA THR A 184 6.62 -21.46 2.02
C THR A 184 5.11 -21.36 2.04
N THR A 185 4.47 -21.63 3.19
CA THR A 185 3.02 -21.63 3.34
C THR A 185 2.48 -20.20 3.28
N ILE A 186 1.77 -19.90 2.19
CA ILE A 186 1.10 -18.63 1.98
C ILE A 186 0.05 -18.38 3.07
N GLY A 187 0.02 -17.17 3.60
CA GLY A 187 -0.86 -16.73 4.70
C GLY A 187 -0.40 -17.12 6.10
N ALA A 188 0.62 -17.98 6.25
CA ALA A 188 1.13 -18.35 7.56
C ALA A 188 2.25 -17.39 8.02
N THR A 189 2.15 -16.89 9.26
CA THR A 189 3.18 -16.03 9.89
C THR A 189 4.53 -16.70 9.97
N GLY A 190 4.54 -18.01 10.24
CA GLY A 190 5.69 -18.94 10.29
C GLY A 190 6.73 -18.69 11.38
N CYS A 191 6.93 -17.44 11.77
CA CYS A 191 7.59 -17.04 13.00
C CYS A 191 7.01 -15.70 13.47
N ASN A 192 7.34 -15.33 14.69
CA ASN A 192 6.88 -14.14 15.37
C ASN A 192 7.96 -13.06 15.46
N VAL A 193 9.22 -13.44 15.32
CA VAL A 193 10.36 -12.50 15.28
C VAL A 193 10.45 -11.76 13.93
N SER A 194 10.56 -10.45 13.99
CA SER A 194 10.90 -9.59 12.85
C SER A 194 12.43 -9.53 12.64
N GLY A 195 12.89 -9.27 11.43
CA GLY A 195 14.31 -9.17 11.09
C GLY A 195 14.95 -7.94 11.73
N ILE A 196 14.77 -6.78 11.09
CA ILE A 196 15.35 -5.53 11.59
C ILE A 196 14.24 -4.55 11.95
N CYS A 197 14.22 -4.12 13.22
CA CYS A 197 13.49 -2.94 13.65
C CYS A 197 14.28 -1.71 13.22
N TRP A 198 13.78 -0.93 12.27
CA TRP A 198 14.53 0.10 11.56
C TRP A 198 14.06 1.53 11.92
N ALA A 199 14.87 2.22 12.73
CA ALA A 199 14.67 3.63 13.07
C ALA A 199 15.35 4.59 12.09
N ALA A 200 15.25 5.89 12.40
CA ALA A 200 15.53 6.98 11.48
C ALA A 200 17.02 7.21 11.17
N HIS A 201 17.26 7.83 10.01
CA HIS A 201 18.53 8.36 9.51
C HIS A 201 19.57 7.30 9.13
N ARG A 202 19.14 6.08 8.81
CA ARG A 202 20.03 4.94 8.54
C ARG A 202 20.06 4.54 7.08
N MET A 203 21.09 3.78 6.70
CA MET A 203 21.21 3.22 5.34
C MET A 203 21.43 1.71 5.33
N LEU A 204 20.76 1.01 4.42
CA LEU A 204 21.09 -0.37 4.04
C LEU A 204 21.71 -0.37 2.64
N THR A 205 22.79 -1.13 2.45
CA THR A 205 23.41 -1.28 1.13
C THR A 205 23.84 -2.72 0.89
N ASN A 206 23.34 -3.36 -0.18
CA ASN A 206 23.69 -4.75 -0.49
C ASN A 206 23.41 -5.69 0.70
N VAL A 207 22.16 -5.67 1.16
CA VAL A 207 21.71 -6.46 2.32
C VAL A 207 20.55 -7.34 1.91
N ARG A 208 20.60 -8.60 2.32
CA ARG A 208 19.49 -9.55 2.13
C ARG A 208 18.85 -9.94 3.46
N ILE A 209 17.53 -9.99 3.50
CA ILE A 209 16.78 -10.36 4.71
C ILE A 209 15.73 -11.38 4.33
N SER A 210 15.69 -12.52 5.03
CA SER A 210 14.74 -13.57 4.69
C SER A 210 14.21 -14.34 5.88
N GLY A 211 12.98 -14.87 5.79
CA GLY A 211 12.48 -15.85 6.77
C GLY A 211 12.01 -15.29 8.11
N PHE A 212 11.59 -14.03 8.17
CA PHE A 212 11.08 -13.36 9.38
C PHE A 212 9.57 -13.12 9.32
N TYR A 213 8.98 -12.65 10.43
CA TYR A 213 7.64 -12.07 10.44
C TYR A 213 7.62 -10.84 9.52
N ALA A 214 8.26 -9.74 9.91
CA ALA A 214 8.60 -8.66 9.01
C ALA A 214 10.10 -8.73 8.68
N GLY A 215 10.51 -8.63 7.41
CA GLY A 215 11.94 -8.51 7.10
C GLY A 215 12.51 -7.20 7.64
N LEU A 216 11.88 -6.09 7.25
CA LEU A 216 12.12 -4.77 7.82
C LEU A 216 10.84 -4.27 8.50
N ASP A 217 10.91 -3.99 9.80
CA ASP A 217 9.87 -3.31 10.55
C ASP A 217 10.27 -1.84 10.67
N ILE A 218 9.65 -1.00 9.82
CA ILE A 218 10.06 0.38 9.60
C ILE A 218 9.20 1.29 10.47
N VAL A 219 9.88 2.06 11.33
CA VAL A 219 9.25 3.10 12.17
C VAL A 219 10.01 4.43 12.08
N GLY A 220 11.18 4.42 11.45
CA GLY A 220 12.04 5.57 11.26
C GLY A 220 11.72 6.43 10.03
N ASP A 221 12.50 7.49 9.92
CA ASP A 221 12.44 8.59 8.94
C ASP A 221 13.84 8.77 8.27
N HIS A 222 13.96 9.48 7.15
CA HIS A 222 15.19 9.79 6.39
C HIS A 222 16.12 8.58 6.20
N THR A 223 15.55 7.46 5.77
CA THR A 223 16.29 6.23 5.56
C THR A 223 16.60 6.05 4.08
N ALA A 224 17.75 5.43 3.75
CA ALA A 224 18.09 5.08 2.39
C ALA A 224 18.29 3.56 2.22
N PHE A 225 17.69 2.97 1.19
CA PHE A 225 17.90 1.57 0.82
C PHE A 225 18.54 1.46 -0.55
N ARG A 226 19.66 0.73 -0.63
CA ARG A 226 20.41 0.48 -1.87
C ARG A 226 20.66 -1.00 -2.08
N HIS A 227 20.19 -1.59 -3.17
CA HIS A 227 20.38 -3.02 -3.42
C HIS A 227 19.95 -3.91 -2.24
N VAL A 228 18.77 -3.63 -1.69
CA VAL A 228 18.20 -4.40 -0.57
C VAL A 228 17.24 -5.44 -1.11
N GLN A 229 17.45 -6.68 -0.71
CA GLN A 229 16.55 -7.79 -1.02
C GLN A 229 15.85 -8.28 0.23
N VAL A 230 14.52 -8.37 0.19
CA VAL A 230 13.74 -8.97 1.27
C VAL A 230 12.85 -10.07 0.70
N ASP A 231 12.99 -11.30 1.20
CA ASP A 231 12.22 -12.43 0.67
C ASP A 231 11.82 -13.47 1.70
N ARG A 232 10.75 -14.24 1.44
CA ARG A 232 10.28 -15.34 2.33
C ARG A 232 9.87 -14.89 3.74
N CYS A 233 9.60 -13.61 3.92
CA CYS A 233 9.02 -13.07 5.16
C CYS A 233 7.49 -13.19 5.13
N TYR A 234 6.80 -12.97 6.27
CA TYR A 234 5.35 -12.79 6.24
C TYR A 234 5.01 -11.44 5.57
N TYR A 235 5.62 -10.36 6.07
CA TYR A 235 5.72 -9.08 5.39
C TYR A 235 7.17 -8.83 4.97
N GLY A 236 7.40 -8.38 3.74
CA GLY A 236 8.74 -7.96 3.32
C GLY A 236 9.15 -6.72 4.10
N TRP A 237 8.52 -5.59 3.79
CA TRP A 237 8.53 -4.39 4.62
C TRP A 237 7.24 -4.31 5.42
N TYR A 238 7.34 -3.89 6.66
CA TYR A 238 6.20 -3.65 7.52
C TYR A 238 6.28 -2.23 8.05
N ILE A 239 5.33 -1.40 7.65
CA ILE A 239 5.20 -0.02 8.10
C ILE A 239 4.35 -0.04 9.35
N ASN A 240 5.00 0.22 10.48
CA ASN A 240 4.33 0.21 11.76
C ASN A 240 3.51 1.49 11.97
N GLN A 241 2.78 1.58 13.09
CA GLN A 241 2.12 2.83 13.46
C GLN A 241 3.14 3.95 13.62
N ASN A 242 2.90 5.08 12.95
CA ASN A 242 3.82 6.19 12.95
C ASN A 242 3.99 6.71 14.37
N SER A 243 5.25 6.85 14.78
CA SER A 243 5.57 7.70 15.92
C SER A 243 5.16 9.13 15.55
N PRO A 244 4.51 9.90 16.44
CA PRO A 244 4.23 11.31 16.19
C PRO A 244 5.49 12.19 16.07
N TYR A 245 6.68 11.60 16.15
CA TYR A 245 7.97 12.27 16.09
C TYR A 245 8.87 11.78 14.94
N LEU A 246 8.48 10.71 14.24
CA LEU A 246 9.26 10.14 13.13
C LEU A 246 8.39 10.18 11.88
N TYR A 247 8.53 11.26 11.12
CA TYR A 247 7.87 11.46 9.83
C TYR A 247 8.91 11.87 8.81
N GLY A 248 9.00 11.11 7.71
CA GLY A 248 9.65 11.61 6.51
C GLY A 248 10.25 10.52 5.65
N ASP A 249 11.31 10.90 4.95
CA ASP A 249 11.57 10.41 3.61
C ASP A 249 12.29 9.06 3.63
N LEU A 250 11.74 8.05 2.95
CA LEU A 250 12.53 6.89 2.55
C LEU A 250 12.98 7.06 1.12
N ALA A 251 14.29 7.15 0.95
CA ALA A 251 14.90 7.05 -0.36
C ALA A 251 15.18 5.58 -0.66
N VAL A 252 14.75 5.13 -1.82
CA VAL A 252 15.27 3.89 -2.41
C VAL A 252 16.12 4.27 -3.60
N ASP A 253 17.22 3.57 -3.80
CA ASP A 253 18.14 3.81 -4.89
C ASP A 253 18.72 2.46 -5.36
N GLY A 254 18.96 2.31 -6.66
CA GLY A 254 19.34 1.03 -7.26
C GLY A 254 18.19 0.01 -7.31
N LYS A 255 18.55 -1.29 -7.34
CA LYS A 255 17.59 -2.39 -7.46
C LYS A 255 17.22 -2.94 -6.08
N CYS A 256 16.09 -2.51 -5.53
CA CYS A 256 15.53 -3.16 -4.34
C CYS A 256 14.43 -4.14 -4.75
N SER A 257 14.44 -5.31 -4.12
CA SER A 257 13.51 -6.39 -4.45
C SER A 257 12.82 -6.90 -3.19
N ILE A 258 11.50 -7.02 -3.26
CA ILE A 258 10.69 -7.57 -2.18
C ILE A 258 9.77 -8.62 -2.76
N GLY A 259 9.87 -9.87 -2.31
CA GLY A 259 8.98 -10.88 -2.85
C GLY A 259 9.00 -12.20 -2.14
N SER A 260 8.28 -13.18 -2.66
CA SER A 260 8.09 -14.48 -2.00
C SER A 260 7.57 -14.32 -0.58
N CYS A 261 6.83 -13.25 -0.30
CA CYS A 261 6.30 -12.96 1.02
C CYS A 261 4.97 -13.70 1.20
N ARG A 262 4.74 -14.22 2.41
CA ARG A 262 3.59 -15.06 2.71
C ARG A 262 2.29 -14.25 2.86
N MET A 263 2.39 -12.94 3.09
CA MET A 263 1.25 -12.03 3.13
C MET A 263 1.38 -10.90 2.10
N ALA A 264 2.40 -10.05 2.24
CA ALA A 264 2.57 -8.91 1.34
C ALA A 264 4.04 -8.50 1.17
N CYS A 265 4.33 -7.86 0.03
CA CYS A 265 5.63 -7.21 -0.15
C CYS A 265 5.78 -6.06 0.86
N VAL A 266 4.75 -5.21 0.97
CA VAL A 266 4.68 -4.13 1.95
C VAL A 266 3.38 -4.26 2.75
N GLY A 267 3.51 -4.56 4.05
CA GLY A 267 2.42 -4.55 5.02
C GLY A 267 2.36 -3.24 5.77
N PHE A 268 1.17 -2.81 6.17
CA PHE A 268 0.95 -1.62 6.99
C PHE A 268 0.12 -2.00 8.21
N ALA A 269 0.59 -1.62 9.40
CA ALA A 269 -0.19 -1.70 10.62
C ALA A 269 -1.50 -0.92 10.47
N TRP A 270 -2.48 -1.20 11.34
CA TRP A 270 -3.80 -0.55 11.26
C TRP A 270 -3.76 1.00 11.29
N GLY A 271 -2.75 1.61 11.92
CA GLY A 271 -2.52 3.06 11.89
C GLY A 271 -1.19 3.47 11.24
N GLY A 272 -0.52 2.55 10.55
CA GLY A 272 0.74 2.84 9.87
C GLY A 272 0.51 3.59 8.55
N SER A 273 1.39 4.54 8.24
CA SER A 273 1.33 5.28 6.98
C SER A 273 2.70 5.69 6.47
N MET A 274 2.85 5.65 5.16
CA MET A 274 3.95 6.26 4.44
C MET A 274 3.49 7.62 3.89
N GLY A 275 3.74 8.72 4.61
CA GLY A 275 3.54 10.11 4.16
C GLY A 275 4.82 10.87 3.72
N THR A 276 4.82 11.46 2.52
CA THR A 276 5.92 12.16 1.81
C THR A 276 7.18 11.30 1.57
N TRP A 277 7.16 10.41 0.57
CA TRP A 277 8.26 9.46 0.32
C TRP A 277 8.68 9.55 -1.14
N GLN A 278 9.95 9.79 -1.42
CA GLN A 278 10.46 9.66 -2.79
C GLN A 278 11.16 8.30 -2.94
N ILE A 279 10.46 7.37 -3.60
CA ILE A 279 11.01 6.06 -3.95
C ILE A 279 11.60 6.19 -5.36
N SER A 280 12.84 6.66 -5.40
CA SER A 280 13.62 6.69 -6.64
C SER A 280 14.14 5.29 -7.02
N GLY A 281 14.45 5.10 -8.30
CA GLY A 281 15.04 3.84 -8.78
C GLY A 281 14.02 2.74 -9.11
N ARG A 282 14.53 1.52 -9.31
CA ARG A 282 13.73 0.36 -9.77
C ARG A 282 13.39 -0.54 -8.59
N MET A 283 12.11 -0.55 -8.22
CA MET A 283 11.55 -1.48 -7.24
C MET A 283 11.00 -2.71 -7.95
N PHE A 284 11.39 -3.90 -7.49
CA PHE A 284 10.79 -5.16 -7.88
C PHE A 284 9.96 -5.68 -6.73
N MET A 285 8.66 -5.87 -6.93
CA MET A 285 7.75 -6.40 -5.91
C MET A 285 6.98 -7.57 -6.47
N GLY A 286 6.80 -8.67 -5.73
CA GLY A 286 6.01 -9.75 -6.29
C GLY A 286 6.01 -11.07 -5.57
N THR A 287 5.56 -12.13 -6.26
CA THR A 287 5.51 -13.51 -5.77
C THR A 287 4.88 -13.60 -4.37
N SER A 288 3.83 -12.83 -4.15
CA SER A 288 3.17 -12.65 -2.84
C SER A 288 1.66 -12.49 -3.05
N PRO A 289 0.82 -12.74 -2.03
CA PRO A 289 -0.62 -12.46 -2.14
C PRO A 289 -0.89 -11.00 -2.49
N PHE A 290 -0.19 -10.08 -1.81
CA PHE A 290 -0.36 -8.65 -1.99
C PHE A 290 0.97 -7.93 -2.29
N CYS A 291 0.91 -6.87 -3.08
CA CYS A 291 2.04 -5.94 -3.18
C CYS A 291 2.00 -4.96 -2.00
N PHE A 292 0.91 -4.19 -1.85
CA PHE A 292 0.64 -3.36 -0.67
C PHE A 292 -0.60 -3.89 0.07
N PHE A 293 -0.47 -4.14 1.37
CA PHE A 293 -1.55 -4.64 2.21
C PHE A 293 -1.67 -3.84 3.50
N LYS A 294 -2.84 -3.26 3.72
CA LYS A 294 -3.16 -2.52 4.92
C LYS A 294 -4.01 -3.36 5.87
N GLU A 295 -3.51 -3.58 7.08
CA GLU A 295 -4.23 -4.33 8.11
C GLU A 295 -5.50 -3.59 8.56
N ALA A 296 -6.54 -4.37 8.85
CA ALA A 296 -7.82 -3.86 9.31
C ALA A 296 -7.68 -3.18 10.68
N THR A 297 -8.48 -2.13 10.88
CA THR A 297 -8.59 -1.45 12.18
C THR A 297 -9.16 -2.43 13.21
N PRO A 298 -8.45 -2.68 14.32
CA PRO A 298 -8.93 -3.56 15.36
C PRO A 298 -10.19 -2.99 16.00
N ALA A 299 -11.05 -3.85 16.54
CA ALA A 299 -12.29 -3.44 17.20
C ALA A 299 -12.06 -2.38 18.29
N SER A 300 -10.92 -2.46 18.99
CA SER A 300 -10.50 -1.51 20.02
C SER A 300 -10.16 -0.10 19.53
N ALA A 301 -10.02 0.10 18.22
CA ALA A 301 -9.68 1.38 17.60
C ALA A 301 -10.74 1.87 16.60
N GLN A 302 -11.92 1.26 16.58
CA GLN A 302 -13.03 1.68 15.72
C GLN A 302 -13.49 3.12 16.06
N GLY A 303 -13.67 3.96 15.03
CA GLY A 303 -14.10 5.35 15.16
C GLY A 303 -12.98 6.39 15.00
N THR A 304 -11.71 5.97 14.96
CA THR A 304 -10.62 6.84 14.52
C THR A 304 -10.54 6.76 13.00
N ALA A 305 -10.61 7.91 12.31
CA ALA A 305 -10.42 7.96 10.87
C ALA A 305 -9.03 7.39 10.54
N ALA A 306 -9.01 6.29 9.77
CA ALA A 306 -7.75 5.68 9.39
C ALA A 306 -7.00 6.63 8.45
N PRO A 307 -5.75 7.02 8.75
CA PRO A 307 -5.00 7.92 7.90
C PRO A 307 -4.77 7.30 6.52
N ALA A 308 -4.44 8.14 5.54
CA ALA A 308 -3.93 7.63 4.27
C ALA A 308 -2.67 6.79 4.54
N PHE A 309 -2.65 5.54 4.09
CA PHE A 309 -1.49 4.67 4.34
C PHE A 309 -0.39 4.79 3.30
N LEU A 310 -0.75 5.29 2.10
CA LEU A 310 0.19 5.81 1.12
C LEU A 310 -0.19 7.28 0.84
N ALA A 311 0.71 8.20 1.14
CA ALA A 311 0.49 9.63 1.00
C ALA A 311 1.73 10.34 0.45
N GLY A 312 1.61 11.07 -0.66
CA GLY A 312 2.72 11.82 -1.26
C GLY A 312 3.91 10.94 -1.63
N ILE A 313 3.64 9.73 -2.12
CA ILE A 313 4.68 8.76 -2.50
C ILE A 313 4.89 8.79 -4.00
N GLU A 314 6.15 8.82 -4.43
CA GLU A 314 6.51 8.75 -5.83
C GLU A 314 7.38 7.51 -6.10
N PHE A 315 6.91 6.60 -6.95
CA PHE A 315 7.70 5.50 -7.49
C PHE A 315 8.14 5.86 -8.91
N ASP A 316 9.45 5.94 -9.15
CA ASP A 316 9.98 6.25 -10.50
C ASP A 316 9.89 5.07 -11.47
N ALA A 317 10.08 3.86 -10.97
CA ALA A 317 9.90 2.63 -11.71
C ALA A 317 9.53 1.48 -10.77
N LEU A 318 8.29 1.01 -10.88
CA LEU A 318 7.78 -0.10 -10.08
C LEU A 318 7.44 -1.28 -10.99
N PHE A 319 8.17 -2.38 -10.81
CA PHE A 319 7.90 -3.65 -11.47
C PHE A 319 7.22 -4.59 -10.49
N VAL A 320 5.95 -4.90 -10.75
CA VAL A 320 5.19 -5.83 -9.93
C VAL A 320 5.05 -7.16 -10.67
N GLU A 321 5.30 -8.28 -10.00
CA GLU A 321 5.15 -9.62 -10.59
C GLU A 321 4.41 -10.65 -9.73
N ALA A 322 3.70 -11.58 -10.38
CA ALA A 322 3.22 -12.80 -9.74
C ALA A 322 2.40 -12.58 -8.45
N LEU A 323 1.32 -11.79 -8.52
CA LEU A 323 0.46 -11.54 -7.37
C LEU A 323 -0.65 -12.58 -7.22
N GLY A 324 -1.01 -12.90 -5.97
CA GLY A 324 -2.10 -13.83 -5.67
C GLY A 324 -3.49 -13.17 -5.66
N ASN A 325 -3.58 -11.99 -5.05
CA ASN A 325 -4.83 -11.31 -4.70
C ASN A 325 -4.89 -9.86 -5.17
N ALA A 326 -3.98 -8.98 -4.73
CA ALA A 326 -4.06 -7.58 -5.14
C ALA A 326 -2.75 -6.81 -5.18
N PHE A 327 -2.69 -5.81 -6.07
CA PHE A 327 -1.60 -4.85 -6.06
C PHE A 327 -1.74 -3.90 -4.86
N ILE A 328 -2.93 -3.36 -4.59
CA ILE A 328 -3.20 -2.60 -3.37
C ILE A 328 -4.48 -3.12 -2.71
N TRP A 329 -4.39 -3.44 -1.42
CA TRP A 329 -5.51 -3.92 -0.61
C TRP A 329 -5.58 -3.24 0.75
N ASP A 330 -6.79 -2.82 1.14
CA ASP A 330 -7.12 -2.41 2.51
C ASP A 330 -8.10 -3.39 3.16
N ASP A 331 -7.65 -4.09 4.21
CA ASP A 331 -8.45 -5.12 4.87
C ASP A 331 -9.64 -4.54 5.67
N ASN A 332 -9.68 -3.22 5.90
CA ASN A 332 -10.89 -2.56 6.38
C ASN A 332 -12.08 -2.73 5.45
N GLN A 333 -11.83 -2.93 4.15
CA GLN A 333 -12.90 -3.16 3.16
C GLN A 333 -13.61 -4.49 3.39
N ARG A 334 -12.86 -5.52 3.81
CA ARG A 334 -13.40 -6.84 4.11
C ARG A 334 -14.14 -6.87 5.44
N VAL A 335 -13.57 -6.24 6.47
CA VAL A 335 -14.06 -6.35 7.85
C VAL A 335 -15.19 -5.37 8.17
N ASN A 336 -15.14 -4.14 7.65
CA ASN A 336 -16.00 -3.03 8.10
C ASN A 336 -16.94 -2.46 7.01
N GLY A 337 -17.08 -3.14 5.88
CA GLY A 337 -18.00 -2.73 4.81
C GLY A 337 -17.78 -1.29 4.33
N ASN A 338 -16.52 -0.89 4.13
CA ASN A 338 -16.06 0.41 3.61
C ASN A 338 -16.15 1.64 4.55
N THR A 339 -16.74 1.55 5.74
CA THR A 339 -16.92 2.73 6.62
C THR A 339 -15.62 3.33 7.20
N ASN A 340 -14.54 2.56 7.23
CA ASN A 340 -13.21 2.97 7.73
C ASN A 340 -12.10 2.77 6.69
N ALA A 341 -12.47 2.69 5.40
CA ALA A 341 -11.48 2.44 4.38
C ALA A 341 -10.56 3.65 4.18
N THR A 342 -9.27 3.36 4.09
CA THR A 342 -8.20 4.34 4.00
C THR A 342 -8.15 5.02 2.63
N VAL A 343 -7.45 6.16 2.61
CA VAL A 343 -7.23 6.99 1.43
C VAL A 343 -5.83 6.71 0.86
N LEU A 344 -5.71 6.67 -0.47
CA LEU A 344 -4.44 6.94 -1.15
C LEU A 344 -4.37 8.44 -1.43
N ASP A 345 -3.33 9.14 -0.98
CA ASP A 345 -3.20 10.59 -1.18
C ASP A 345 -1.96 10.91 -2.02
N ARG A 346 -2.12 11.69 -3.09
CA ARG A 346 -1.02 12.26 -3.91
C ARG A 346 0.11 11.27 -4.27
N CYS A 347 -0.24 10.02 -4.56
CA CYS A 347 0.74 9.00 -4.93
C CYS A 347 0.96 8.98 -6.44
N ILE A 348 2.20 8.84 -6.89
CA ILE A 348 2.57 8.75 -8.30
C ILE A 348 3.32 7.44 -8.54
N PHE A 349 2.81 6.61 -9.44
CA PHE A 349 3.44 5.36 -9.86
C PHE A 349 3.88 5.47 -11.31
N ARG A 350 5.15 5.77 -11.55
CA ARG A 350 5.72 5.89 -12.91
C ARG A 350 6.31 4.58 -13.38
N ASN A 351 6.29 4.40 -14.70
CA ASN A 351 6.85 3.24 -15.39
C ASN A 351 6.39 1.92 -14.75
N LEU A 352 5.11 1.88 -14.41
CA LEU A 352 4.52 0.78 -13.67
C LEU A 352 4.34 -0.44 -14.57
N THR A 353 4.86 -1.57 -14.13
CA THR A 353 4.53 -2.88 -14.72
C THR A 353 3.64 -3.63 -13.74
N LEU A 354 2.42 -3.98 -14.13
CA LEU A 354 1.56 -4.89 -13.37
C LEU A 354 1.53 -6.26 -14.06
N PRO A 355 1.62 -7.37 -13.32
CA PRO A 355 1.73 -8.69 -13.92
C PRO A 355 0.37 -9.35 -14.08
N GLY A 356 0.41 -10.58 -14.60
CA GLY A 356 -0.65 -11.54 -14.43
C GLY A 356 -0.73 -12.12 -13.02
N TRP A 357 -1.88 -12.72 -12.74
CA TRP A 357 -2.23 -13.37 -11.48
C TRP A 357 -1.62 -14.76 -11.38
N ILE A 358 -1.24 -15.19 -10.17
CA ILE A 358 -0.77 -16.55 -9.89
C ILE A 358 -1.59 -17.18 -8.75
N ASP A 359 -2.33 -18.24 -9.08
CA ASP A 359 -3.18 -18.98 -8.13
C ASP A 359 -2.41 -19.58 -6.96
N ALA A 360 -1.15 -19.98 -7.15
CA ALA A 360 -0.30 -20.53 -6.09
C ALA A 360 -0.05 -19.55 -4.93
N PHE A 361 -0.18 -18.23 -5.17
CA PHE A 361 0.00 -17.19 -4.16
C PHE A 361 -1.32 -16.63 -3.63
N ARG A 362 -2.46 -17.19 -4.06
CA ARG A 362 -3.78 -16.67 -3.68
C ARG A 362 -4.18 -17.11 -2.28
N LEU A 363 -4.60 -16.15 -1.46
CA LEU A 363 -5.35 -16.40 -0.25
C LEU A 363 -6.85 -16.54 -0.58
N PRO A 364 -7.50 -17.64 -0.20
CA PRO A 364 -8.88 -17.95 -0.62
C PRO A 364 -9.93 -17.01 -0.02
N ASN A 365 -9.65 -16.43 1.15
CA ASN A 365 -10.56 -15.51 1.85
C ASN A 365 -10.49 -14.07 1.34
N TYR A 366 -9.82 -13.85 0.20
CA TYR A 366 -9.62 -12.54 -0.41
C TYR A 366 -9.95 -12.62 -1.90
N ASP A 367 -10.52 -11.52 -2.39
CA ASP A 367 -10.82 -11.35 -3.80
C ASP A 367 -9.54 -11.12 -4.62
N ARG A 368 -9.71 -11.15 -5.95
CA ARG A 368 -8.72 -10.62 -6.88
C ARG A 368 -9.12 -9.26 -7.40
N CYS A 369 -8.25 -8.28 -7.20
CA CYS A 369 -8.40 -6.92 -7.70
C CYS A 369 -7.03 -6.29 -7.87
N HIS A 370 -6.78 -5.50 -8.92
CA HIS A 370 -5.50 -4.78 -8.94
C HIS A 370 -5.48 -3.72 -7.82
N ILE A 371 -6.53 -2.92 -7.67
CA ILE A 371 -6.63 -1.91 -6.61
C ILE A 371 -7.99 -1.99 -5.92
N LEU A 372 -8.00 -2.22 -4.60
CA LEU A 372 -9.18 -2.09 -3.74
C LEU A 372 -8.83 -1.21 -2.52
N VAL A 373 -9.34 0.02 -2.53
CA VAL A 373 -9.13 1.03 -1.47
C VAL A 373 -10.41 1.87 -1.27
N GLY A 374 -10.46 2.57 -0.14
CA GLY A 374 -11.57 3.47 0.19
C GLY A 374 -11.65 4.65 -0.76
N ASN A 375 -10.70 5.58 -0.67
CA ASN A 375 -10.67 6.78 -1.52
C ASN A 375 -9.31 6.93 -2.21
N MET A 376 -9.30 7.59 -3.35
CA MET A 376 -8.07 8.01 -4.03
C MET A 376 -8.11 9.52 -4.25
N ASN A 377 -7.15 10.24 -3.67
CA ASN A 377 -7.01 11.67 -3.80
C ASN A 377 -5.74 12.01 -4.57
N GLY A 378 -5.86 12.61 -5.75
CA GLY A 378 -4.72 13.11 -6.55
C GLY A 378 -3.66 12.04 -6.90
N CYS A 379 -4.04 10.78 -7.08
CA CYS A 379 -3.10 9.70 -7.39
C CYS A 379 -2.92 9.49 -8.90
N ARG A 380 -1.70 9.24 -9.36
CA ARG A 380 -1.36 9.07 -10.78
C ARG A 380 -0.67 7.73 -11.03
N PHE A 381 -1.03 7.08 -12.12
CA PHE A 381 -0.35 5.89 -12.64
C PHE A 381 0.11 6.20 -14.06
N GLU A 382 1.41 6.19 -14.30
CA GLU A 382 2.02 6.67 -15.53
C GLU A 382 2.83 5.56 -16.20
N ASN A 383 2.77 5.53 -17.54
CA ASN A 383 3.49 4.57 -18.38
C ASN A 383 3.25 3.11 -17.95
N VAL A 384 1.98 2.75 -17.74
CA VAL A 384 1.61 1.36 -17.39
C VAL A 384 1.84 0.46 -18.61
N THR A 385 2.76 -0.51 -18.50
CA THR A 385 3.24 -1.33 -19.64
C THR A 385 2.69 -2.74 -19.70
N LYS A 386 2.11 -3.26 -18.61
CA LYS A 386 1.47 -4.58 -18.58
C LYS A 386 0.30 -4.53 -17.61
N LEU A 387 -0.85 -5.02 -18.05
CA LEU A 387 -2.08 -5.05 -17.28
C LEU A 387 -2.88 -6.27 -17.70
N GLU A 388 -2.69 -7.39 -17.01
CA GLU A 388 -3.40 -8.64 -17.29
C GLU A 388 -4.55 -8.81 -16.27
N ALA A 389 -5.78 -8.51 -16.69
CA ALA A 389 -6.97 -8.68 -15.85
C ALA A 389 -7.45 -10.16 -15.77
N THR A 390 -6.78 -11.07 -16.46
CA THR A 390 -7.17 -12.48 -16.57
C THR A 390 -7.23 -13.16 -15.19
N GLY A 391 -8.44 -13.48 -14.72
CA GLY A 391 -8.66 -14.10 -13.41
C GLY A 391 -8.94 -13.12 -12.28
N CYS A 392 -9.00 -11.81 -12.55
CA CYS A 392 -9.47 -10.79 -11.61
C CYS A 392 -10.99 -10.93 -11.38
N THR A 393 -11.43 -10.99 -10.12
CA THR A 393 -12.86 -11.16 -9.78
C THR A 393 -13.61 -9.83 -9.66
N ARG A 394 -12.87 -8.71 -9.57
CA ARG A 394 -13.39 -7.33 -9.49
C ARG A 394 -12.83 -6.49 -10.65
N PRO A 395 -13.45 -5.34 -11.01
CA PRO A 395 -12.85 -4.42 -11.97
C PRO A 395 -11.44 -4.00 -11.54
N LEU A 396 -10.65 -3.54 -12.52
CA LEU A 396 -9.24 -3.18 -12.36
C LEU A 396 -8.98 -2.26 -11.15
N ILE A 397 -9.86 -1.30 -10.95
CA ILE A 397 -9.85 -0.36 -9.83
C ILE A 397 -11.25 -0.38 -9.24
N ASP A 398 -11.40 -0.95 -8.05
CA ASP A 398 -12.63 -0.86 -7.27
C ASP A 398 -12.41 0.15 -6.14
N VAL A 399 -12.60 1.44 -6.47
CA VAL A 399 -12.67 2.50 -5.46
C VAL A 399 -14.09 2.46 -4.90
N GLN A 400 -14.23 2.07 -3.63
CA GLN A 400 -15.55 1.99 -3.01
C GLN A 400 -16.03 3.32 -2.41
N GLY A 401 -15.17 4.35 -2.42
CA GLY A 401 -15.47 5.71 -2.03
C GLY A 401 -15.13 6.74 -3.13
N SER A 402 -15.08 8.01 -2.75
CA SER A 402 -14.92 9.14 -3.66
C SER A 402 -13.49 9.27 -4.21
N MET A 403 -13.37 9.54 -5.50
CA MET A 403 -12.14 10.07 -6.09
C MET A 403 -12.11 11.60 -5.97
N TYR A 404 -11.08 12.14 -5.32
CA TYR A 404 -10.88 13.59 -5.19
C TYR A 404 -9.64 14.04 -5.99
N GLY A 405 -9.66 15.25 -6.56
CA GLY A 405 -8.51 15.82 -7.29
C GLY A 405 -8.21 15.18 -8.67
N GLU A 406 -7.08 15.57 -9.26
CA GLU A 406 -6.59 15.07 -10.56
C GLU A 406 -5.98 13.67 -10.43
N SER A 407 -6.82 12.66 -10.23
CA SER A 407 -6.36 11.27 -10.34
C SER A 407 -6.35 10.84 -11.81
N VAL A 408 -5.21 10.37 -12.31
CA VAL A 408 -5.01 10.11 -13.76
C VAL A 408 -4.32 8.77 -13.99
N LEU A 409 -4.89 7.95 -14.87
CA LEU A 409 -4.24 6.78 -15.45
C LEU A 409 -3.74 7.14 -16.85
N THR A 410 -2.43 7.08 -17.08
CA THR A 410 -1.79 7.29 -18.39
C THR A 410 -0.96 6.07 -18.79
N GLY A 411 -0.99 5.69 -20.07
CA GLY A 411 -0.33 4.50 -20.59
C GLY A 411 -0.95 4.05 -21.91
N ASP A 412 -0.67 2.82 -22.34
CA ASP A 412 -1.35 2.21 -23.49
C ASP A 412 -2.80 1.87 -23.08
N ILE A 413 -3.60 2.91 -22.92
CA ILE A 413 -4.99 2.85 -22.47
C ILE A 413 -5.79 1.96 -23.43
N GLU A 414 -5.45 1.93 -24.73
CA GLU A 414 -6.12 1.06 -25.70
C GLU A 414 -5.76 -0.42 -25.48
N ALA A 415 -4.51 -0.76 -25.19
CA ALA A 415 -4.14 -2.12 -24.77
C ALA A 415 -4.72 -2.50 -23.41
N ILE A 416 -4.85 -1.57 -22.47
CA ILE A 416 -5.48 -1.75 -21.14
C ILE A 416 -6.98 -2.01 -21.26
N ILE A 417 -7.66 -1.25 -22.11
CA ILE A 417 -9.08 -1.42 -22.44
C ILE A 417 -9.28 -2.75 -23.18
N ALA A 418 -8.34 -3.16 -24.05
CA ALA A 418 -8.40 -4.39 -24.81
C ALA A 418 -8.00 -5.66 -24.00
N SER A 419 -7.07 -5.55 -23.04
CA SER A 419 -6.58 -6.64 -22.19
C SER A 419 -7.48 -6.94 -21.00
N CYS A 420 -8.26 -5.94 -20.57
CA CYS A 420 -9.54 -6.17 -19.90
C CYS A 420 -10.47 -6.78 -20.95
N ALA A 421 -10.20 -8.04 -21.34
CA ALA A 421 -10.95 -8.78 -22.36
C ALA A 421 -12.40 -8.38 -22.21
N ALA A 422 -12.96 -7.76 -23.26
CA ALA A 422 -14.30 -7.23 -23.26
C ALA A 422 -15.16 -8.26 -22.53
N VAL A 423 -15.54 -7.95 -21.29
CA VAL A 423 -16.59 -8.70 -20.63
C VAL A 423 -17.78 -8.21 -21.42
N GLY A 424 -17.99 -8.85 -22.57
CA GLY A 424 -19.06 -8.60 -23.53
C GLY A 424 -20.36 -9.02 -22.88
N GLY A 425 -20.66 -8.39 -21.75
CA GLY A 425 -21.96 -8.31 -21.15
C GLY A 425 -22.61 -7.09 -21.74
N GLN A 426 -23.60 -7.33 -22.57
CA GLN A 426 -24.59 -6.33 -22.92
C GLN A 426 -25.15 -5.78 -21.60
N GLY A 427 -25.00 -4.48 -21.41
CA GLY A 427 -25.31 -3.84 -20.14
C GLY A 427 -26.79 -3.95 -19.78
N ILE A 428 -27.02 -4.24 -18.50
CA ILE A 428 -27.91 -3.52 -17.57
C ILE A 428 -29.28 -3.13 -18.13
N TYR A 429 -30.32 -3.74 -17.56
CA TYR A 429 -31.71 -3.29 -17.65
C TYR A 429 -31.81 -1.76 -17.48
N SER A 430 -32.11 -1.03 -18.56
CA SER A 430 -32.34 0.43 -18.49
C SER A 430 -33.80 0.77 -18.17
N ALA A 431 -34.70 -0.19 -18.40
CA ALA A 431 -36.11 -0.13 -18.06
C ALA A 431 -36.65 -1.54 -17.85
N VAL A 432 -37.55 -1.69 -16.88
CA VAL A 432 -38.29 -2.92 -16.63
C VAL A 432 -39.76 -2.57 -16.51
N THR A 433 -40.59 -3.22 -17.31
CA THR A 433 -42.05 -3.05 -17.28
C THR A 433 -42.68 -4.34 -16.81
N VAL A 434 -43.59 -4.27 -15.84
CA VAL A 434 -44.32 -5.44 -15.36
C VAL A 434 -45.29 -5.89 -16.45
N THR A 435 -45.13 -7.12 -16.95
CA THR A 435 -46.01 -7.73 -17.95
C THR A 435 -47.15 -8.50 -17.29
N SER A 436 -46.85 -9.21 -16.21
CA SER A 436 -47.83 -9.80 -15.30
C SER A 436 -47.32 -9.63 -13.88
N GLY A 437 -48.15 -9.09 -12.99
CA GLY A 437 -47.77 -8.82 -11.60
C GLY A 437 -47.70 -10.06 -10.71
N GLY A 438 -48.14 -11.22 -11.20
CA GLY A 438 -48.25 -12.43 -10.39
C GLY A 438 -49.18 -12.26 -9.19
N SER A 439 -48.91 -12.95 -8.09
CA SER A 439 -49.71 -12.88 -6.86
C SER A 439 -48.85 -13.05 -5.61
N ASN A 440 -49.37 -12.62 -4.45
CA ASN A 440 -48.78 -12.75 -3.11
C ASN A 440 -47.46 -12.00 -2.89
N TYR A 441 -47.21 -10.93 -3.65
CA TYR A 441 -46.09 -10.04 -3.43
C TYR A 441 -46.41 -8.97 -2.39
N ALA A 442 -45.40 -8.59 -1.62
CA ALA A 442 -45.42 -7.41 -0.75
C ALA A 442 -44.47 -6.32 -1.27
N VAL A 443 -44.76 -5.06 -0.94
CA VAL A 443 -43.83 -3.96 -1.20
C VAL A 443 -42.52 -4.22 -0.47
N GLY A 444 -41.41 -4.17 -1.20
CA GLY A 444 -40.08 -4.45 -0.69
C GLY A 444 -39.54 -5.84 -1.02
N ASP A 445 -40.35 -6.78 -1.50
CA ASP A 445 -39.89 -8.08 -1.96
C ASP A 445 -38.81 -7.94 -3.04
N LEU A 446 -37.77 -8.77 -2.95
CA LEU A 446 -36.70 -8.85 -3.93
C LEU A 446 -36.97 -10.02 -4.88
N ILE A 447 -37.01 -9.75 -6.18
CA ILE A 447 -37.29 -10.71 -7.24
C ILE A 447 -36.01 -10.92 -8.05
N VAL A 448 -35.47 -12.13 -8.05
CA VAL A 448 -34.37 -12.51 -8.94
C VAL A 448 -34.95 -12.92 -10.29
N LEU A 449 -34.41 -12.38 -11.37
CA LEU A 449 -34.89 -12.65 -12.72
C LEU A 449 -34.26 -13.90 -13.34
N ALA A 450 -35.09 -14.69 -14.02
CA ALA A 450 -34.69 -15.73 -14.96
C ALA A 450 -34.91 -15.27 -16.41
N GLY A 451 -33.96 -15.59 -17.29
CA GLY A 451 -33.98 -15.27 -18.71
C GLY A 451 -32.64 -14.70 -19.20
N GLY A 452 -32.36 -14.83 -20.49
CA GLY A 452 -31.10 -14.39 -21.11
C GLY A 452 -29.94 -15.34 -20.78
N THR A 453 -28.74 -14.94 -21.19
CA THR A 453 -27.50 -15.69 -20.91
C THR A 453 -26.57 -14.81 -20.08
N LEU A 454 -26.19 -15.26 -18.89
CA LEU A 454 -25.28 -14.52 -18.00
C LEU A 454 -23.84 -14.61 -18.49
N VAL A 455 -23.03 -13.58 -18.20
CA VAL A 455 -21.59 -13.63 -18.47
C VAL A 455 -20.88 -14.34 -17.33
N GLY A 456 -20.23 -15.47 -17.62
CA GLY A 456 -19.48 -16.24 -16.63
C GLY A 456 -20.35 -16.64 -15.43
N ASN A 457 -19.86 -16.34 -14.21
CA ASN A 457 -20.56 -16.60 -12.96
C ASN A 457 -21.29 -15.36 -12.40
N ALA A 458 -21.66 -14.41 -13.27
CA ALA A 458 -22.35 -13.19 -12.83
C ALA A 458 -23.73 -13.47 -12.22
N ASN A 459 -24.19 -12.58 -11.34
CA ASN A 459 -25.53 -12.64 -10.77
C ASN A 459 -26.58 -12.16 -11.78
N ALA A 460 -27.77 -12.77 -11.72
CA ALA A 460 -28.95 -12.25 -12.42
C ALA A 460 -29.42 -10.92 -11.82
N ALA A 461 -30.19 -10.15 -12.59
CA ALA A 461 -30.78 -8.93 -12.05
C ALA A 461 -31.79 -9.19 -10.95
N ILE A 462 -31.83 -8.24 -10.03
CA ILE A 462 -32.72 -8.25 -8.87
C ILE A 462 -33.59 -7.00 -8.95
N LEU A 463 -34.90 -7.21 -8.91
CA LEU A 463 -35.90 -6.15 -8.84
C LEU A 463 -36.41 -6.04 -7.41
N ARG A 464 -36.77 -4.84 -6.98
CA ARG A 464 -37.52 -4.61 -5.74
C ARG A 464 -38.94 -4.21 -6.08
N VAL A 465 -39.92 -4.87 -5.47
CA VAL A 465 -41.34 -4.51 -5.61
C VAL A 465 -41.56 -3.13 -5.00
N ALA A 466 -41.92 -2.15 -5.82
CA ALA A 466 -42.10 -0.77 -5.40
C ALA A 466 -43.57 -0.50 -5.02
N THR A 467 -44.51 -1.05 -5.78
CA THR A 467 -45.94 -0.99 -5.49
C THR A 467 -46.64 -2.29 -5.86
N VAL A 468 -47.77 -2.58 -5.19
CA VAL A 468 -48.65 -3.71 -5.49
C VAL A 468 -50.07 -3.23 -5.74
N THR A 469 -50.80 -3.91 -6.62
CA THR A 469 -52.26 -3.75 -6.80
C THR A 469 -52.93 -5.05 -6.37
N GLY A 470 -53.66 -5.02 -5.25
CA GLY A 470 -54.05 -6.25 -4.56
C GLY A 470 -52.80 -6.94 -4.00
N THR A 471 -52.52 -8.17 -4.48
CA THR A 471 -51.29 -8.91 -4.15
C THR A 471 -50.34 -9.07 -5.34
N ALA A 472 -50.66 -8.44 -6.49
CA ALA A 472 -49.85 -8.48 -7.70
C ALA A 472 -48.87 -7.29 -7.74
N VAL A 473 -47.65 -7.51 -8.24
CA VAL A 473 -46.68 -6.44 -8.50
C VAL A 473 -47.27 -5.45 -9.50
N ALA A 474 -47.28 -4.17 -9.15
CA ALA A 474 -47.74 -3.10 -10.04
C ALA A 474 -46.54 -2.33 -10.63
N THR A 475 -45.55 -2.00 -9.81
CA THR A 475 -44.28 -1.41 -10.26
C THR A 475 -43.10 -1.98 -9.50
N VAL A 476 -41.93 -1.87 -10.12
CA VAL A 476 -40.65 -2.32 -9.59
C VAL A 476 -39.58 -1.24 -9.75
N THR A 477 -38.56 -1.29 -8.92
CA THR A 477 -37.29 -0.59 -9.13
C THR A 477 -36.17 -1.61 -9.28
N ILE A 478 -35.12 -1.26 -10.03
CA ILE A 478 -33.96 -2.13 -10.18
C ILE A 478 -33.11 -2.01 -8.91
N TRP A 479 -32.91 -3.13 -8.23
CA TRP A 479 -32.14 -3.21 -6.99
C TRP A 479 -30.69 -3.68 -7.24
N GLY A 480 -30.54 -4.70 -8.09
CA GLY A 480 -29.25 -5.21 -8.53
C GLY A 480 -29.26 -5.39 -10.04
N THR A 481 -28.27 -4.84 -10.72
CA THR A 481 -28.10 -5.06 -12.16
C THR A 481 -27.43 -6.41 -12.39
N GLY A 482 -27.93 -7.18 -13.36
CA GLY A 482 -27.27 -8.42 -13.79
C GLY A 482 -26.44 -8.18 -15.06
N LEU A 483 -25.51 -9.10 -15.34
CA LEU A 483 -24.60 -9.00 -16.47
C LEU A 483 -24.85 -10.14 -17.47
N TYR A 484 -25.29 -9.80 -18.68
CA TYR A 484 -25.77 -10.77 -19.67
C TYR A 484 -25.01 -10.68 -20.98
N SER A 485 -24.56 -11.80 -21.53
CA SER A 485 -24.04 -11.89 -22.90
C SER A 485 -25.17 -11.81 -23.94
N THR A 486 -26.40 -12.16 -23.55
CA THR A 486 -27.62 -11.97 -24.34
C THR A 486 -28.76 -11.55 -23.42
N LEU A 487 -29.31 -10.35 -23.62
CA LEU A 487 -30.45 -9.88 -22.82
C LEU A 487 -31.72 -10.66 -23.18
N PRO A 488 -32.54 -11.06 -22.18
CA PRO A 488 -33.89 -11.51 -22.47
C PRO A 488 -34.77 -10.33 -22.88
N THR A 489 -35.61 -10.49 -23.90
CA THR A 489 -36.73 -9.57 -24.18
C THR A 489 -37.83 -9.65 -23.11
N THR A 490 -38.02 -10.84 -22.54
CA THR A 490 -38.92 -11.11 -21.41
C THR A 490 -38.21 -11.91 -20.33
N ALA A 491 -38.29 -11.47 -19.08
CA ALA A 491 -37.78 -12.17 -17.93
C ALA A 491 -38.91 -12.68 -17.04
N THR A 492 -38.70 -13.81 -16.39
CA THR A 492 -39.61 -14.39 -15.40
C THR A 492 -38.99 -14.31 -14.02
N GLN A 493 -39.80 -14.43 -12.98
CA GLN A 493 -39.28 -14.63 -11.63
C GLN A 493 -38.56 -16.00 -11.54
N ALA A 494 -37.27 -15.99 -11.19
CA ALA A 494 -36.54 -17.17 -10.78
C ALA A 494 -36.80 -17.50 -9.30
N SER A 495 -36.72 -16.48 -8.45
CA SER A 495 -36.96 -16.57 -7.01
C SER A 495 -37.43 -15.24 -6.45
N THR A 496 -37.93 -15.27 -5.21
CA THR A 496 -38.28 -14.07 -4.44
C THR A 496 -37.86 -14.20 -2.98
N SER A 497 -37.62 -13.08 -2.30
CA SER A 497 -37.46 -13.05 -0.85
C SER A 497 -38.78 -13.24 -0.07
N GLY A 498 -39.93 -13.10 -0.74
CA GLY A 498 -41.26 -13.23 -0.16
C GLY A 498 -42.01 -14.49 -0.61
N SER A 499 -43.34 -14.47 -0.49
CA SER A 499 -44.22 -15.58 -0.93
C SER A 499 -44.76 -15.39 -2.35
N GLY A 500 -44.36 -14.31 -3.03
CA GLY A 500 -44.91 -13.94 -4.32
C GLY A 500 -44.52 -14.92 -5.44
N SER A 501 -45.45 -15.18 -6.36
CA SER A 501 -45.19 -16.07 -7.50
C SER A 501 -45.77 -15.56 -8.81
N GLY A 502 -45.14 -15.91 -9.93
CA GLY A 502 -45.70 -15.77 -11.27
C GLY A 502 -45.55 -14.39 -11.91
N ALA A 503 -44.71 -13.50 -11.36
CA ALA A 503 -44.42 -12.22 -12.00
C ALA A 503 -43.56 -12.38 -13.26
N THR A 504 -43.90 -11.62 -14.31
CA THR A 504 -43.14 -11.56 -15.57
C THR A 504 -42.90 -10.11 -15.97
N PHE A 505 -41.78 -9.88 -16.63
CA PHE A 505 -41.26 -8.55 -16.90
C PHE A 505 -40.79 -8.42 -18.34
N MET A 506 -41.17 -7.32 -18.99
CA MET A 506 -40.61 -6.90 -20.24
C MET A 506 -39.38 -6.05 -19.96
N ILE A 507 -38.32 -6.34 -20.71
CA ILE A 507 -37.00 -5.80 -20.47
C ILE A 507 -36.68 -4.81 -21.58
N GLY A 508 -36.60 -3.53 -21.23
CA GLY A 508 -36.21 -2.45 -22.12
C GLY A 508 -34.73 -2.10 -21.95
N GLY A 509 -33.92 -2.36 -22.97
CA GLY A 509 -32.52 -1.93 -23.02
C GLY A 509 -32.00 -1.92 -24.45
N THR A 510 -31.25 -0.87 -24.80
CA THR A 510 -30.43 -0.91 -26.01
C THR A 510 -29.23 -1.82 -25.74
N ALA A 511 -28.83 -2.63 -26.72
CA ALA A 511 -27.56 -3.33 -26.74
C ALA A 511 -26.40 -2.31 -26.74
N GLY A 512 -26.16 -1.71 -25.58
CA GLY A 512 -25.01 -0.86 -25.34
C GLY A 512 -23.83 -1.78 -25.13
N SER A 513 -22.87 -1.73 -26.04
CA SER A 513 -21.47 -1.99 -25.70
C SER A 513 -21.21 -1.24 -24.40
N THR A 514 -21.02 -1.95 -23.30
CA THR A 514 -20.65 -1.31 -22.04
C THR A 514 -19.35 -0.54 -22.30
N PRO A 515 -19.32 0.78 -22.14
CA PRO A 515 -18.09 1.39 -21.70
C PRO A 515 -17.79 0.74 -20.35
N LEU A 516 -16.52 0.42 -20.11
CA LEU A 516 -15.99 0.09 -18.79
C LEU A 516 -16.78 0.83 -17.71
N LEU A 517 -17.46 0.08 -16.84
CA LEU A 517 -18.16 0.64 -15.68
C LEU A 517 -17.11 1.08 -14.66
N PHE A 518 -16.46 2.19 -14.95
CA PHE A 518 -16.21 3.17 -13.91
C PHE A 518 -17.60 3.60 -13.40
N ARG A 519 -17.88 3.49 -12.09
CA ARG A 519 -19.12 4.06 -11.56
C ARG A 519 -19.16 5.53 -11.95
N ALA A 520 -20.19 5.94 -12.69
CA ALA A 520 -20.31 7.30 -13.21
C ALA A 520 -20.48 8.38 -12.12
N ALA A 521 -20.56 8.00 -10.84
CA ALA A 521 -20.45 8.93 -9.72
C ALA A 521 -18.99 9.36 -9.44
N ASP A 522 -18.00 8.59 -9.94
CA ASP A 522 -16.59 8.71 -9.55
C ASP A 522 -15.67 9.23 -10.69
N ILE A 523 -16.20 9.44 -11.91
CA ILE A 523 -15.49 10.18 -12.97
C ILE A 523 -16.03 11.61 -13.07
N ALA A 524 -15.83 12.39 -12.03
CA ALA A 524 -15.65 13.82 -12.20
C ALA A 524 -14.15 14.11 -12.38
N CYS A 525 -13.52 13.46 -13.37
CA CYS A 525 -12.21 13.87 -13.84
C CYS A 525 -12.37 15.27 -14.44
N LYS A 526 -12.06 16.32 -13.65
CA LYS A 526 -11.75 17.65 -14.16
C LYS A 526 -10.53 17.52 -15.08
N ARG A 527 -10.76 17.22 -16.36
CA ARG A 527 -9.82 17.61 -17.42
C ARG A 527 -9.89 19.12 -17.55
N MET A 528 -9.15 19.84 -16.71
CA MET A 528 -8.75 21.21 -17.02
C MET A 528 -7.63 21.10 -18.07
N ALA A 529 -7.98 21.28 -19.34
CA ALA A 529 -6.99 21.74 -20.30
C ALA A 529 -6.98 23.27 -20.21
N VAL A 530 -5.84 23.78 -19.76
CA VAL A 530 -5.40 25.16 -19.76
C VAL A 530 -5.69 25.81 -21.11
N GLU A 531 -6.23 27.03 -21.06
CA GLU A 531 -6.40 27.93 -22.19
C GLU A 531 -5.07 28.09 -22.95
N HIS A 532 -5.07 27.77 -24.25
CA HIS A 532 -4.09 28.32 -25.18
C HIS A 532 -4.84 29.34 -26.05
N THR A 533 -4.79 30.60 -25.62
CA THR A 533 -5.22 31.74 -26.42
C THR A 533 -4.23 31.89 -27.56
N HIS A 534 -4.61 31.52 -28.78
CA HIS A 534 -3.97 32.11 -29.95
C HIS A 534 -4.37 33.60 -29.99
N GLY A 535 -3.38 34.47 -30.17
CA GLY A 535 -3.53 35.94 -30.18
C GLY A 535 -4.37 36.51 -31.34
N ASP A 536 -5.24 35.72 -31.97
CA ASP A 536 -6.13 36.14 -33.06
C ASP A 536 -7.63 35.95 -32.76
N GLY A 537 -8.00 35.46 -31.58
CA GLY A 537 -9.39 35.40 -31.14
C GLY A 537 -10.28 34.42 -31.93
N SER A 538 -9.70 33.45 -32.63
CA SER A 538 -10.47 32.42 -33.35
C SER A 538 -10.59 31.10 -32.55
N LEU A 539 -11.82 30.65 -32.30
CA LEU A 539 -12.13 29.34 -31.70
C LEU A 539 -12.24 28.29 -32.82
N GLY A 540 -11.23 27.42 -32.94
CA GLY A 540 -11.28 26.26 -33.85
C GLY A 540 -12.08 25.10 -33.24
N CYS A 541 -13.17 24.69 -33.89
CA CYS A 541 -13.98 23.55 -33.47
C CYS A 541 -13.30 22.21 -33.82
N TYR A 542 -12.91 21.42 -32.81
CA TYR A 542 -12.83 19.96 -32.95
C TYR A 542 -14.17 19.33 -32.58
N LYS A 543 -14.65 18.42 -33.43
CA LYS A 543 -15.95 17.76 -33.32
C LYS A 543 -16.06 16.90 -32.05
N GLY A 544 -17.01 17.27 -31.19
CA GLY A 544 -17.94 16.33 -30.55
C GLY A 544 -17.67 15.93 -29.10
N HIS A 545 -18.21 16.70 -28.15
CA HIS A 545 -19.32 16.30 -27.26
C HIS A 545 -19.49 17.34 -26.12
N VAL A 546 -20.74 17.57 -25.72
CA VAL A 546 -21.24 18.69 -24.91
C VAL A 546 -20.87 18.55 -23.42
N TRP A 547 -20.38 19.64 -22.81
CA TRP A 547 -20.09 19.76 -21.37
C TRP A 547 -21.25 20.42 -20.60
N ALA A 548 -21.47 20.00 -19.35
CA ALA A 548 -22.28 20.73 -18.38
C ALA A 548 -21.50 20.86 -17.05
N THR A 549 -21.48 22.07 -16.50
CA THR A 549 -20.80 22.44 -15.26
C THR A 549 -21.67 22.08 -14.05
N TYR A 550 -21.11 21.41 -13.03
CA TYR A 550 -21.76 21.23 -11.73
C TYR A 550 -21.10 22.14 -10.68
N ASN A 551 -21.79 23.21 -10.29
CA ASN A 551 -21.48 23.96 -9.07
C ASN A 551 -22.37 23.40 -7.95
N GLY A 552 -21.76 22.86 -6.90
CA GLY A 552 -22.44 22.12 -5.86
C GLY A 552 -23.48 22.94 -5.10
N HIS A 553 -24.75 22.72 -5.38
CA HIS A 553 -25.88 22.87 -4.46
C HIS A 553 -26.98 21.88 -4.87
N ALA A 554 -27.59 21.21 -3.89
CA ALA A 554 -28.62 20.21 -4.10
C ALA A 554 -29.86 20.83 -4.78
N VAL A 555 -30.24 20.32 -5.96
CA VAL A 555 -31.54 20.61 -6.58
C VAL A 555 -32.12 19.34 -7.20
N THR A 556 -33.39 19.06 -6.90
CA THR A 556 -34.14 17.89 -7.40
C THR A 556 -34.49 18.05 -8.89
N ALA A 557 -34.58 16.91 -9.59
CA ALA A 557 -34.54 16.77 -11.05
C ALA A 557 -35.67 17.40 -11.89
N GLN A 558 -36.50 18.29 -11.33
CA GLN A 558 -37.70 18.81 -12.01
C GLN A 558 -37.57 20.26 -12.51
N GLN A 559 -36.49 20.98 -12.21
CA GLN A 559 -36.32 22.40 -12.60
C GLN A 559 -35.38 22.67 -13.79
N ALA A 560 -34.66 21.66 -14.29
CA ALA A 560 -33.75 21.85 -15.43
C ALA A 560 -34.44 22.03 -16.79
N VAL A 561 -35.73 21.69 -16.91
CA VAL A 561 -36.46 21.76 -18.19
C VAL A 561 -37.06 23.15 -18.46
N CYS A 562 -37.26 24.00 -17.43
CA CYS A 562 -37.88 25.32 -17.63
C CYS A 562 -36.90 26.42 -18.09
N ASN A 563 -35.60 26.31 -17.82
CA ASN A 563 -34.65 27.37 -18.16
C ASN A 563 -34.05 27.28 -19.57
N LEU A 564 -34.26 26.16 -20.28
CA LEU A 564 -33.77 25.99 -21.65
C LEU A 564 -34.72 26.61 -22.70
N PHE A 565 -36.00 26.82 -22.36
CA PHE A 565 -37.00 27.39 -23.29
C PHE A 565 -37.08 28.94 -23.26
N MET A 566 -36.54 29.60 -22.24
CA MET A 566 -36.64 31.07 -22.10
C MET A 566 -35.50 31.85 -22.79
N ALA A 567 -34.38 31.20 -23.13
CA ALA A 567 -33.20 31.87 -23.70
C ALA A 567 -33.25 32.07 -25.23
N PHE A 568 -34.19 31.43 -25.93
CA PHE A 568 -34.24 31.46 -27.40
C PHE A 568 -35.03 32.63 -28.01
N ASN A 569 -35.64 33.53 -27.21
CA ASN A 569 -36.59 34.51 -27.74
C ASN A 569 -36.26 36.00 -27.53
N ARG A 570 -35.01 36.38 -27.28
CA ARG A 570 -34.63 37.81 -27.20
C ARG A 570 -33.27 38.15 -27.83
N ARG A 571 -33.19 38.13 -29.16
CA ARG A 571 -32.28 39.02 -29.92
C ARG A 571 -32.88 39.41 -31.28
N ARG A 572 -33.68 40.48 -31.29
CA ARG A 572 -33.70 41.47 -32.37
C ARG A 572 -33.90 42.83 -31.74
N ILE A 573 -32.98 43.75 -32.03
CA ILE A 573 -33.14 45.18 -32.34
C ILE A 573 -31.78 45.86 -32.11
N ARG A 574 -31.19 46.38 -33.19
CA ARG A 574 -30.05 47.32 -33.17
C ARG A 574 -30.55 48.69 -32.67
N PRO A 575 -29.65 49.61 -32.26
CA PRO A 575 -29.29 50.67 -33.21
C PRO A 575 -27.84 51.15 -33.15
N SER A 576 -27.51 51.92 -34.17
CA SER A 576 -26.24 52.52 -34.58
C SER A 576 -26.05 53.98 -34.13
N ALA A 577 -24.79 54.33 -33.85
CA ALA A 577 -24.04 55.56 -34.20
C ALA A 577 -24.33 56.94 -33.56
N ARG A 578 -23.19 57.67 -33.38
CA ARG A 578 -22.93 59.12 -33.07
C ARG A 578 -22.91 59.49 -31.58
N SER A 579 -22.11 60.44 -31.06
CA SER A 579 -20.86 61.18 -31.38
C SER A 579 -20.66 62.23 -30.24
N SER A 580 -19.41 62.73 -30.02
CA SER A 580 -19.00 63.94 -29.25
C SER A 580 -18.95 63.80 -27.70
N ASP A 581 -18.05 64.39 -26.88
CA ASP A 581 -17.05 65.50 -26.90
C ASP A 581 -15.95 65.19 -25.83
N TRP A 582 -14.62 65.40 -26.01
CA TRP A 582 -13.73 66.59 -25.96
C TRP A 582 -13.40 67.22 -24.58
N ARG A 583 -12.07 67.50 -24.41
CA ARG A 583 -11.30 68.30 -23.40
C ARG A 583 -10.79 67.54 -22.18
N GLU A 584 -9.49 67.44 -21.83
CA GLU A 584 -8.26 68.28 -21.87
C GLU A 584 -7.74 68.29 -20.41
N GLN A 585 -6.52 67.80 -20.14
CA GLN A 585 -5.44 68.59 -19.52
C GLN A 585 -4.12 67.80 -19.38
N VAL A 586 -3.06 68.54 -19.69
CA VAL A 586 -1.62 68.27 -19.78
C VAL A 586 -1.02 68.38 -18.34
N ALA A 587 0.02 67.68 -17.88
CA ALA A 587 1.44 67.95 -18.15
C ALA A 587 2.41 67.08 -17.29
N HIS A 588 3.54 66.71 -17.91
CA HIS A 588 4.94 66.60 -17.44
C HIS A 588 5.41 65.80 -16.18
N PHE A 589 6.32 64.85 -16.47
CA PHE A 589 7.51 64.27 -15.76
C PHE A 589 8.38 65.26 -14.93
N PRO A 590 9.45 64.87 -14.16
CA PRO A 590 10.20 63.58 -14.10
C PRO A 590 10.63 63.05 -12.70
N GLU A 591 11.37 61.93 -12.74
CA GLU A 591 12.17 61.20 -11.74
C GLU A 591 13.11 62.03 -10.83
N ALA A 592 13.40 61.53 -9.62
CA ALA A 592 14.77 61.15 -9.16
C ALA A 592 14.83 60.86 -7.64
N MET A 593 15.19 59.61 -7.29
CA MET A 593 16.23 59.16 -6.34
C MET A 593 15.93 57.75 -5.81
#